data_AF-A0A3D5U6M4-F1
#
_entry.id   AF-A0A3D5U6M4-F1
#
_cell.length_a   1.000
_cell.length_b   1.000
_cell.length_c   1.000
_cell.angle_alpha   90.00
_cell.angle_beta   90.00
_cell.angle_gamma   90.00
#
_symmetry.space_group_name_H-M   'P 1'
#
loop_
_entity.id
_entity.type
_entity.pdbx_description
1 polymer ?
#
loop_
_entity_poly.entity_id
_entity_poly.type
_entity_poly.pdbx_seq_one_letter_code
_entity_poly.pdbx_strand_id
1 'polypeptide(L)'
;CSYLNNRGSVTSLMVDINGDEWQYNSDPGATVIPAGDMLLTEDILVGAAGQYSDLQSAFNDLMNRGIGTDIHVMVSQGEYVGQAELGFVPGVNYGNSISIQNLPGEIVVLKHMATGSGDNYILKLRNTYHTSIKGFSFSPQNPEYSIALQTERMAWDLDIRECSFDIAENQTSQNSSAIYSYQGYFKDLRIEDNFMENYGYAIYLYGNDRLSDCVIEANEINDAYIGMYLYEHNSVVLRSNRIQNFRYNGMYL
;
A
#
# COMPACT_ATOMS: atom_id res chain seq x y z
N CYS A 1 -23.85 13.14 -43.16
CA CYS A 1 -22.84 13.16 -42.07
C CYS A 1 -21.42 13.19 -42.66
N SER A 2 -20.86 14.37 -42.96
CA SER A 2 -19.52 14.50 -43.59
C SER A 2 -18.45 15.10 -42.67
N TYR A 3 -18.64 15.03 -41.35
CA TYR A 3 -17.69 15.61 -40.39
C TYR A 3 -16.41 14.79 -40.20
N LEU A 4 -16.31 13.60 -40.82
CA LEU A 4 -15.21 12.66 -40.58
C LEU A 4 -14.32 12.39 -41.81
N ASN A 5 -14.46 13.12 -42.92
CA ASN A 5 -13.59 12.98 -44.11
C ASN A 5 -13.36 11.53 -44.56
N ASN A 6 -14.41 10.70 -44.58
CA ASN A 6 -14.34 9.29 -44.95
C ASN A 6 -13.39 8.43 -44.07
N ARG A 7 -12.92 8.95 -42.93
CA ARG A 7 -12.08 8.23 -41.96
C ARG A 7 -12.88 7.36 -40.98
N GLY A 8 -14.21 7.38 -41.07
CA GLY A 8 -15.12 6.48 -40.36
C GLY A 8 -15.67 5.37 -41.24
N SER A 9 -14.92 4.90 -42.26
CA SER A 9 -15.37 3.83 -43.16
C SER A 9 -15.30 2.43 -42.52
N VAL A 10 -14.81 2.33 -41.28
CA VAL A 10 -14.73 1.06 -40.54
C VAL A 10 -16.03 0.93 -39.74
N THR A 11 -16.92 0.06 -40.18
CA THR A 11 -18.22 -0.21 -39.52
C THR A 11 -18.11 -1.18 -38.35
N SER A 12 -16.93 -1.75 -38.12
CA SER A 12 -16.64 -2.67 -37.01
C SER A 12 -15.16 -2.61 -36.64
N LEU A 13 -14.85 -2.24 -35.40
CA LEU A 13 -13.53 -2.43 -34.82
C LEU A 13 -13.44 -3.89 -34.38
N MET A 14 -12.53 -4.66 -34.98
CA MET A 14 -12.30 -6.06 -34.60
C MET A 14 -11.11 -6.23 -33.65
N VAL A 15 -10.32 -5.17 -33.45
CA VAL A 15 -9.19 -5.15 -32.52
C VAL A 15 -9.16 -3.87 -31.69
N ASP A 16 -8.60 -3.93 -30.49
CA ASP A 16 -8.49 -2.83 -29.54
C ASP A 16 -7.33 -1.86 -29.89
N ILE A 17 -6.98 -0.93 -28.98
CA ILE A 17 -5.88 0.03 -29.19
C ILE A 17 -4.49 -0.63 -29.29
N ASN A 18 -4.34 -1.85 -28.79
CA ASN A 18 -3.10 -2.62 -28.81
C ASN A 18 -3.06 -3.67 -29.95
N GLY A 19 -4.18 -3.86 -30.66
CA GLY A 19 -4.29 -4.82 -31.76
C GLY A 19 -4.85 -6.18 -31.33
N ASP A 20 -5.36 -6.31 -30.10
CA ASP A 20 -5.96 -7.55 -29.59
C ASP A 20 -7.43 -7.65 -30.03
N GLU A 21 -7.87 -8.84 -30.45
CA GLU A 21 -9.24 -9.06 -30.92
C GLU A 21 -10.27 -8.81 -29.79
N TRP A 22 -11.37 -8.08 -30.08
CA TRP A 22 -12.44 -7.88 -29.10
C TRP A 22 -13.09 -9.22 -28.78
N GLN A 23 -13.13 -9.56 -27.50
CA GLN A 23 -13.80 -10.79 -27.04
C GLN A 23 -15.30 -10.58 -26.75
N TYR A 24 -15.77 -9.31 -26.61
CA TYR A 24 -17.13 -8.95 -26.20
C TYR A 24 -17.62 -7.62 -26.82
N ASN A 25 -18.80 -7.15 -26.41
CA ASN A 25 -19.36 -5.83 -26.76
C ASN A 25 -18.65 -4.69 -26.02
N SER A 26 -17.33 -4.62 -26.08
CA SER A 26 -16.58 -3.64 -25.30
C SER A 26 -16.65 -2.23 -25.95
N ASP A 27 -16.43 -1.19 -25.15
CA ASP A 27 -16.55 0.21 -25.59
C ASP A 27 -15.41 0.64 -26.52
N PRO A 28 -15.66 1.34 -27.64
CA PRO A 28 -14.61 1.83 -28.53
C PRO A 28 -13.51 2.62 -27.78
N GLY A 29 -12.27 2.14 -27.86
CA GLY A 29 -11.11 2.72 -27.16
C GLY A 29 -10.73 2.00 -25.86
N ALA A 30 -11.50 1.01 -25.41
CA ALA A 30 -11.08 0.10 -24.35
C ALA A 30 -9.99 -0.87 -24.83
N THR A 31 -9.13 -1.31 -23.92
CA THR A 31 -8.20 -2.42 -24.12
C THR A 31 -8.87 -3.73 -23.68
N VAL A 32 -8.71 -4.79 -24.46
CA VAL A 32 -9.18 -6.13 -24.12
C VAL A 32 -8.24 -6.72 -23.08
N ILE A 33 -8.78 -7.15 -21.95
CA ILE A 33 -8.04 -7.90 -20.94
C ILE A 33 -8.49 -9.36 -21.04
N PRO A 34 -7.61 -10.33 -21.33
CA PRO A 34 -7.96 -11.75 -21.53
C PRO A 34 -8.65 -12.45 -20.33
N ALA A 35 -8.73 -11.80 -19.17
CA ALA A 35 -9.44 -12.24 -17.97
C ALA A 35 -10.48 -11.20 -17.46
N GLY A 36 -10.80 -10.20 -18.28
CA GLY A 36 -11.50 -8.96 -17.89
C GLY A 36 -12.98 -9.08 -17.54
N ASP A 37 -13.55 -10.27 -17.61
CA ASP A 37 -15.01 -10.43 -17.54
C ASP A 37 -15.56 -10.72 -16.15
N MET A 38 -14.71 -11.02 -15.17
CA MET A 38 -15.19 -11.30 -13.82
C MET A 38 -14.36 -10.55 -12.79
N LEU A 39 -15.05 -9.69 -12.03
CA LEU A 39 -14.58 -9.14 -10.77
C LEU A 39 -14.00 -10.28 -9.91
N LEU A 40 -12.96 -9.98 -9.15
CA LEU A 40 -12.44 -10.92 -8.16
C LEU A 40 -13.50 -11.12 -7.07
N THR A 41 -13.84 -12.37 -6.82
CA THR A 41 -14.87 -12.78 -5.86
C THR A 41 -14.38 -13.84 -4.88
N GLU A 42 -13.16 -14.35 -5.10
CA GLU A 42 -12.51 -15.37 -4.29
C GLU A 42 -11.22 -14.80 -3.71
N ASP A 43 -10.88 -15.24 -2.50
CA ASP A 43 -9.66 -14.84 -1.82
C ASP A 43 -8.40 -15.20 -2.64
N ILE A 44 -7.34 -14.42 -2.42
CA ILE A 44 -6.06 -14.54 -3.10
C ILE A 44 -5.03 -15.16 -2.15
N LEU A 45 -4.30 -16.17 -2.63
CA LEU A 45 -3.13 -16.73 -2.00
C LEU A 45 -1.86 -16.31 -2.75
N VAL A 46 -0.92 -15.70 -2.04
CA VAL A 46 0.38 -15.27 -2.55
C VAL A 46 1.49 -16.13 -1.93
N GLY A 47 2.36 -16.70 -2.75
CA GLY A 47 3.49 -17.53 -2.32
C GLY A 47 3.74 -18.69 -3.27
N ALA A 48 4.69 -19.55 -2.93
CA ALA A 48 5.17 -20.62 -3.83
C ALA A 48 4.07 -21.58 -4.33
N ALA A 49 2.99 -21.76 -3.56
CA ALA A 49 1.84 -22.59 -3.90
C ALA A 49 0.55 -21.76 -4.16
N GLY A 50 0.66 -20.43 -4.22
CA GLY A 50 -0.46 -19.51 -4.41
C GLY A 50 -0.82 -19.27 -5.87
N GLN A 51 -1.88 -18.49 -6.09
CA GLN A 51 -2.22 -18.00 -7.44
C GLN A 51 -1.16 -17.03 -7.97
N TYR A 52 -0.48 -16.30 -7.09
CA TYR A 52 0.59 -15.36 -7.44
C TYR A 52 1.87 -15.67 -6.66
N SER A 53 3.02 -15.52 -7.31
CA SER A 53 4.33 -15.68 -6.68
C SER A 53 4.72 -14.53 -5.77
N ASP A 54 4.17 -13.34 -6.00
CA ASP A 54 4.54 -12.09 -5.34
C ASP A 54 3.35 -11.13 -5.20
N LEU A 55 3.50 -10.16 -4.29
CA LEU A 55 2.48 -9.17 -3.98
C LEU A 55 2.15 -8.27 -5.17
N GLN A 56 3.14 -7.86 -5.95
CA GLN A 56 2.90 -6.93 -7.06
C GLN A 56 2.00 -7.56 -8.13
N SER A 57 2.20 -8.84 -8.44
CA SER A 57 1.35 -9.57 -9.39
C SER A 57 -0.10 -9.68 -8.91
N ALA A 58 -0.30 -9.94 -7.61
CA ALA A 58 -1.64 -9.94 -7.00
C ALA A 58 -2.29 -8.56 -7.03
N PHE A 59 -1.54 -7.50 -6.70
CA PHE A 59 -2.03 -6.12 -6.73
C PHE A 59 -2.36 -5.65 -8.14
N ASN A 60 -1.57 -6.06 -9.14
CA ASN A 60 -1.87 -5.79 -10.54
C ASN A 60 -3.23 -6.39 -10.94
N ASP A 61 -3.54 -7.62 -10.52
CA ASP A 61 -4.82 -8.24 -10.85
C ASP A 61 -5.99 -7.56 -10.13
N LEU A 62 -5.81 -7.20 -8.85
CA LEU A 62 -6.78 -6.40 -8.09
C LEU A 62 -7.08 -5.07 -8.79
N MET A 63 -6.04 -4.32 -9.17
CA MET A 63 -6.21 -3.01 -9.84
C MET A 63 -6.83 -3.14 -11.23
N ASN A 64 -6.51 -4.20 -11.97
CA ASN A 64 -7.01 -4.39 -13.34
C ASN A 64 -8.45 -4.91 -13.38
N ARG A 65 -8.81 -5.84 -12.49
CA ARG A 65 -10.13 -6.50 -12.51
C ARG A 65 -11.12 -5.89 -11.54
N GLY A 66 -10.64 -5.34 -10.42
CA GLY A 66 -11.50 -4.94 -9.31
C GLY A 66 -12.06 -6.14 -8.54
N ILE A 67 -12.84 -5.84 -7.50
CA ILE A 67 -13.44 -6.82 -6.59
C ILE A 67 -14.98 -6.72 -6.61
N GLY A 68 -15.65 -7.86 -6.51
CA GLY A 68 -17.11 -7.97 -6.43
C GLY A 68 -17.62 -8.20 -5.01
N THR A 69 -16.72 -8.60 -4.11
CA THR A 69 -16.96 -8.92 -2.70
C THR A 69 -15.77 -8.41 -1.88
N ASP A 70 -15.83 -8.56 -0.56
CA ASP A 70 -14.61 -8.49 0.27
C ASP A 70 -13.59 -9.52 -0.21
N ILE A 71 -12.31 -9.13 -0.27
CA ILE A 71 -11.20 -10.01 -0.67
C ILE A 71 -10.11 -10.01 0.39
N HIS A 72 -9.68 -11.20 0.78
CA HIS A 72 -8.47 -11.41 1.57
C HIS A 72 -7.31 -11.80 0.65
N VAL A 73 -6.21 -11.04 0.71
CA VAL A 73 -4.92 -11.42 0.15
C VAL A 73 -4.11 -12.07 1.25
N MET A 74 -4.08 -13.40 1.25
CA MET A 74 -3.35 -14.25 2.19
C MET A 74 -1.94 -14.52 1.66
N VAL A 75 -0.92 -14.22 2.44
CA VAL A 75 0.48 -14.40 2.04
C VAL A 75 1.10 -15.54 2.85
N SER A 76 1.63 -16.53 2.16
CA SER A 76 2.33 -17.66 2.78
C SER A 76 3.70 -17.25 3.31
N GLN A 77 4.19 -17.99 4.30
CA GLN A 77 5.49 -17.81 4.91
C GLN A 77 6.58 -17.75 3.85
N GLY A 78 7.52 -16.83 4.06
CA GLY A 78 8.64 -16.67 3.15
C GLY A 78 9.21 -15.26 3.16
N GLU A 79 10.24 -15.09 2.33
CA GLU A 79 10.85 -13.81 2.07
C GLU A 79 10.43 -13.32 0.69
N TYR A 80 9.89 -12.11 0.63
CA TYR A 80 9.44 -11.48 -0.61
C TYR A 80 10.34 -10.28 -0.89
N VAL A 81 11.13 -10.39 -1.95
CA VAL A 81 12.11 -9.37 -2.33
C VAL A 81 11.54 -8.51 -3.45
N GLY A 82 11.55 -7.20 -3.24
CA GLY A 82 11.09 -6.22 -4.22
C GLY A 82 10.15 -5.20 -3.60
N GLN A 83 9.58 -4.39 -4.48
CA GLN A 83 8.58 -3.39 -4.12
C GLN A 83 7.21 -3.88 -4.56
N ALA A 84 6.18 -3.48 -3.83
CA ALA A 84 4.79 -3.66 -4.22
C ALA A 84 4.04 -2.34 -4.10
N GLU A 85 3.28 -1.98 -5.13
CA GLU A 85 2.40 -0.82 -5.14
C GLU A 85 0.95 -1.26 -5.35
N LEU A 86 0.08 -0.86 -4.42
CA LEU A 86 -1.35 -0.99 -4.54
C LEU A 86 -1.97 0.40 -4.75
N GLY A 87 -2.55 0.58 -5.92
CA GLY A 87 -3.33 1.75 -6.29
C GLY A 87 -4.81 1.62 -5.88
N PHE A 88 -5.65 2.42 -6.54
CA PHE A 88 -7.10 2.29 -6.43
C PHE A 88 -7.57 0.96 -7.02
N VAL A 89 -8.41 0.24 -6.29
CA VAL A 89 -9.05 -1.01 -6.73
C VAL A 89 -10.54 -0.76 -6.96
N PRO A 90 -11.06 -0.95 -8.19
CA PRO A 90 -12.49 -0.85 -8.45
C PRO A 90 -13.30 -1.84 -7.60
N GLY A 91 -14.46 -1.43 -7.10
CA GLY A 91 -15.33 -2.29 -6.28
C GLY A 91 -15.25 -1.99 -4.79
N VAL A 92 -14.11 -1.50 -4.30
CA VAL A 92 -13.90 -1.16 -2.88
C VAL A 92 -14.81 -0.01 -2.43
N ASN A 93 -14.97 1.01 -3.26
CA ASN A 93 -15.83 2.16 -2.97
C ASN A 93 -17.34 1.85 -2.96
N TYR A 94 -17.75 0.62 -3.29
CA TYR A 94 -19.13 0.15 -3.27
C TYR A 94 -19.47 -0.67 -2.00
N GLY A 95 -18.63 -0.59 -0.96
CA GLY A 95 -18.85 -1.24 0.32
C GLY A 95 -18.10 -2.56 0.52
N ASN A 96 -17.21 -2.92 -0.42
CA ASN A 96 -16.29 -4.04 -0.27
C ASN A 96 -14.94 -3.56 0.31
N SER A 97 -14.18 -4.48 0.86
CA SER A 97 -12.89 -4.22 1.50
C SER A 97 -11.79 -5.14 0.99
N ILE A 98 -10.54 -4.73 1.22
CA ILE A 98 -9.35 -5.53 0.91
C ILE A 98 -8.55 -5.73 2.19
N SER A 99 -8.31 -6.99 2.57
CA SER A 99 -7.45 -7.32 3.70
C SER A 99 -6.22 -8.07 3.23
N ILE A 100 -5.05 -7.46 3.37
CA ILE A 100 -3.76 -8.05 2.99
C ILE A 100 -3.07 -8.50 4.27
N GLN A 101 -2.86 -9.79 4.41
CA GLN A 101 -2.35 -10.38 5.65
C GLN A 101 -1.49 -11.61 5.41
N ASN A 102 -0.55 -11.86 6.32
CA ASN A 102 0.07 -13.16 6.42
C ASN A 102 -0.97 -14.25 6.76
N LEU A 103 -0.66 -15.49 6.40
CA LEU A 103 -1.41 -16.64 6.91
C LEU A 103 -1.27 -16.74 8.46
N PRO A 104 -2.30 -17.18 9.19
CA PRO A 104 -2.24 -17.27 10.65
C PRO A 104 -1.06 -18.11 11.15
N GLY A 105 -0.20 -17.50 11.95
CA GLY A 105 0.99 -18.14 12.52
C GLY A 105 2.18 -18.25 11.56
N GLU A 106 2.04 -17.77 10.32
CA GLU A 106 3.12 -17.75 9.33
C GLU A 106 3.88 -16.42 9.39
N ILE A 107 5.20 -16.47 9.20
CA ILE A 107 6.06 -15.27 9.20
C ILE A 107 6.36 -14.92 7.75
N VAL A 108 6.00 -13.68 7.37
CA VAL A 108 6.27 -13.14 6.04
C VAL A 108 7.19 -11.94 6.18
N VAL A 109 8.36 -12.02 5.54
CA VAL A 109 9.36 -10.95 5.56
C VAL A 109 9.40 -10.26 4.21
N LEU A 110 9.06 -8.98 4.17
CA LEU A 110 9.14 -8.13 2.99
C LEU A 110 10.48 -7.39 2.99
N LYS A 111 11.22 -7.46 1.88
CA LYS A 111 12.58 -6.92 1.76
C LYS A 111 12.75 -6.11 0.49
N HIS A 112 13.49 -5.01 0.59
CA HIS A 112 13.93 -4.27 -0.58
C HIS A 112 15.30 -3.62 -0.34
N MET A 113 16.17 -3.65 -1.34
CA MET A 113 17.47 -2.98 -1.33
C MET A 113 17.38 -1.75 -2.23
N ALA A 114 17.02 -0.62 -1.63
CA ALA A 114 16.87 0.64 -2.35
C ALA A 114 18.23 1.21 -2.80
N THR A 115 18.21 1.90 -3.94
CA THR A 115 19.40 2.56 -4.50
C THR A 115 19.37 4.08 -4.35
N GLY A 116 18.22 4.66 -4.00
CA GLY A 116 18.07 6.07 -3.67
C GLY A 116 16.67 6.40 -3.15
N SER A 117 16.33 7.69 -3.09
CA SER A 117 15.02 8.13 -2.57
C SER A 117 13.85 7.92 -3.55
N GLY A 118 14.11 7.52 -4.80
CA GLY A 118 13.06 7.25 -5.78
C GLY A 118 12.43 5.86 -5.63
N ASP A 119 13.17 4.93 -5.04
CA ASP A 119 12.82 3.52 -4.87
C ASP A 119 12.90 3.08 -3.40
N ASN A 120 12.96 3.99 -2.44
CA ASN A 120 13.23 3.63 -1.04
C ASN A 120 12.07 3.01 -0.25
N TYR A 121 11.06 2.43 -0.89
CA TYR A 121 9.88 1.82 -0.23
C TYR A 121 9.82 0.30 -0.45
N ILE A 122 9.19 -0.45 0.47
CA ILE A 122 8.82 -1.86 0.22
C ILE A 122 7.37 -1.96 -0.25
N LEU A 123 6.44 -1.39 0.51
CA LEU A 123 5.02 -1.36 0.18
C LEU A 123 4.56 0.08 0.00
N LYS A 124 3.97 0.40 -1.16
CA LYS A 124 3.34 1.69 -1.42
C LYS A 124 1.84 1.53 -1.61
N LEU A 125 1.08 2.33 -0.87
CA LEU A 125 -0.37 2.41 -0.96
C LEU A 125 -0.75 3.78 -1.50
N ARG A 126 -1.49 3.82 -2.59
CA ARG A 126 -1.84 5.07 -3.28
C ARG A 126 -3.32 5.12 -3.63
N ASN A 127 -4.02 6.15 -3.14
CA ASN A 127 -5.47 6.27 -3.30
C ASN A 127 -6.23 5.01 -2.83
N THR A 128 -5.91 4.53 -1.63
CA THR A 128 -6.53 3.34 -1.05
C THR A 128 -7.78 3.68 -0.25
N TYR A 129 -8.72 2.74 -0.25
CA TYR A 129 -10.02 2.82 0.43
C TYR A 129 -10.24 1.48 1.16
N HIS A 130 -10.87 1.45 2.34
CA HIS A 130 -11.31 0.24 3.04
C HIS A 130 -10.30 -0.92 2.96
N THR A 131 -9.03 -0.62 3.29
CA THR A 131 -7.90 -1.54 3.09
C THR A 131 -7.22 -1.80 4.43
N SER A 132 -6.82 -3.04 4.70
CA SER A 132 -5.97 -3.33 5.87
C SER A 132 -4.72 -4.10 5.52
N ILE A 133 -3.61 -3.77 6.19
CA ILE A 133 -2.32 -4.46 6.15
C ILE A 133 -2.07 -5.08 7.52
N LYS A 134 -1.83 -6.39 7.58
CA LYS A 134 -1.69 -7.13 8.84
C LYS A 134 -0.51 -8.09 8.84
N GLY A 135 0.26 -8.09 9.93
CA GLY A 135 1.10 -9.25 10.31
C GLY A 135 2.37 -9.44 9.49
N PHE A 136 2.83 -8.41 8.77
CA PHE A 136 4.06 -8.47 7.98
C PHE A 136 5.28 -8.01 8.78
N SER A 137 6.43 -8.59 8.48
CA SER A 137 7.74 -8.10 8.91
C SER A 137 8.43 -7.35 7.77
N PHE A 138 8.64 -6.06 7.93
CA PHE A 138 9.36 -5.23 6.97
C PHE A 138 10.84 -5.13 7.35
N SER A 139 11.71 -5.50 6.42
CA SER A 139 13.16 -5.46 6.59
C SER A 139 13.84 -4.81 5.37
N PRO A 140 13.84 -3.47 5.29
CA PRO A 140 14.63 -2.75 4.29
C PRO A 140 16.12 -3.10 4.42
N GLN A 141 16.78 -3.34 3.30
CA GLN A 141 18.18 -3.82 3.27
C GLN A 141 19.20 -2.69 3.14
N ASN A 142 18.75 -1.47 2.80
CA ASN A 142 19.58 -0.27 2.83
C ASN A 142 19.06 0.66 3.94
N PRO A 143 19.75 0.76 5.10
CA PRO A 143 19.28 1.59 6.20
C PRO A 143 19.06 3.06 5.81
N GLU A 144 19.91 3.67 4.99
CA GLU A 144 19.77 5.09 4.62
C GLU A 144 18.49 5.38 3.80
N TYR A 145 18.06 4.40 3.02
CA TYR A 145 16.91 4.43 2.11
C TYR A 145 15.94 3.30 2.48
N SER A 146 15.25 3.46 3.60
CA SER A 146 14.48 2.41 4.26
C SER A 146 13.06 2.87 4.62
N ILE A 147 12.29 3.36 3.66
CA ILE A 147 10.84 3.43 3.87
C ILE A 147 10.29 2.00 3.79
N ALA A 148 9.61 1.55 4.83
CA ALA A 148 8.98 0.23 4.79
C ALA A 148 7.60 0.31 4.12
N LEU A 149 6.67 1.08 4.72
CA LEU A 149 5.34 1.31 4.17
C LEU A 149 5.14 2.80 3.87
N GLN A 150 4.85 3.11 2.62
CA GLN A 150 4.55 4.47 2.15
C GLN A 150 3.08 4.62 1.80
N THR A 151 2.44 5.69 2.26
CA THR A 151 1.12 6.11 1.77
C THR A 151 1.23 7.40 0.96
N GLU A 152 0.62 7.41 -0.22
CA GLU A 152 0.54 8.59 -1.08
C GLU A 152 -0.91 8.98 -1.36
N ARG A 153 -1.16 10.29 -1.42
CA ARG A 153 -2.46 10.87 -1.73
C ARG A 153 -3.52 10.50 -0.68
N MET A 154 -4.67 9.96 -1.10
CA MET A 154 -5.77 9.61 -0.22
C MET A 154 -5.55 8.21 0.39
N ALA A 155 -5.74 8.10 1.70
CA ALA A 155 -5.98 6.84 2.39
C ALA A 155 -7.25 7.01 3.24
N TRP A 156 -8.32 6.34 2.83
CA TRP A 156 -9.59 6.36 3.54
C TRP A 156 -9.87 4.97 4.13
N ASP A 157 -10.00 4.89 5.45
CA ASP A 157 -10.26 3.64 6.17
C ASP A 157 -9.14 2.63 5.89
N LEU A 158 -7.92 3.10 6.17
CA LEU A 158 -6.70 2.33 6.06
C LEU A 158 -6.26 1.90 7.45
N ASP A 159 -6.05 0.61 7.63
CA ASP A 159 -5.64 -0.01 8.88
C ASP A 159 -4.30 -0.71 8.70
N ILE A 160 -3.28 -0.29 9.43
CA ILE A 160 -1.94 -0.91 9.45
C ILE A 160 -1.71 -1.45 10.85
N ARG A 161 -1.70 -2.78 10.98
CA ARG A 161 -1.67 -3.42 12.30
C ARG A 161 -0.83 -4.67 12.42
N GLU A 162 -0.40 -4.96 13.63
CA GLU A 162 0.34 -6.18 13.99
C GLU A 162 1.59 -6.40 13.12
N CYS A 163 2.17 -5.34 12.54
CA CYS A 163 3.36 -5.43 11.71
C CYS A 163 4.62 -5.15 12.53
N SER A 164 5.74 -5.74 12.10
CA SER A 164 7.07 -5.40 12.63
C SER A 164 7.90 -4.69 11.58
N PHE A 165 8.64 -3.68 12.02
CA PHE A 165 9.49 -2.85 11.18
C PHE A 165 10.86 -2.77 11.84
N ASP A 166 11.90 -3.22 11.16
CA ASP A 166 13.27 -3.18 11.71
C ASP A 166 14.30 -2.87 10.61
N ILE A 167 15.35 -2.15 11.00
CA ILE A 167 16.54 -1.89 10.17
C ILE A 167 17.81 -2.14 10.99
N ALA A 168 18.84 -2.65 10.31
CA ALA A 168 20.07 -3.07 10.97
C ALA A 168 20.90 -1.94 11.60
N GLU A 169 20.72 -0.70 11.15
CA GLU A 169 21.51 0.45 11.60
C GLU A 169 20.65 1.68 11.83
N ASN A 170 20.93 2.37 12.94
CA ASN A 170 20.26 3.58 13.36
C ASN A 170 20.40 4.74 12.37
N GLN A 171 19.28 5.33 11.95
CA GLN A 171 19.24 6.44 10.98
C GLN A 171 18.77 7.76 11.57
N THR A 172 18.89 8.87 10.84
CA THR A 172 18.40 10.20 11.29
C THR A 172 17.58 10.94 10.24
N SER A 173 17.47 10.39 9.03
CA SER A 173 16.75 10.99 7.90
C SER A 173 15.33 10.44 7.80
N GLN A 174 14.40 11.25 7.25
CA GLN A 174 13.04 10.80 6.92
C GLN A 174 13.00 9.78 5.77
N ASN A 175 14.09 9.68 4.98
CA ASN A 175 14.25 8.61 3.98
C ASN A 175 14.36 7.21 4.61
N SER A 176 14.51 7.15 5.95
CA SER A 176 14.38 5.96 6.76
C SER A 176 13.14 6.12 7.64
N SER A 177 12.03 5.49 7.23
CA SER A 177 10.78 5.55 7.99
C SER A 177 10.01 4.23 7.98
N ALA A 178 9.50 3.78 9.13
CA ALA A 178 8.69 2.55 9.14
C ALA A 178 7.35 2.77 8.41
N ILE A 179 6.65 3.85 8.78
CA ILE A 179 5.45 4.32 8.08
C ILE A 179 5.67 5.77 7.65
N TYR A 180 5.55 6.03 6.36
CA TYR A 180 5.84 7.33 5.76
C TYR A 180 4.68 7.88 4.92
N SER A 181 4.38 9.15 5.10
CA SER A 181 3.55 9.90 4.19
C SER A 181 3.90 11.38 4.17
N TYR A 182 3.91 11.96 2.97
CA TYR A 182 4.13 13.38 2.74
C TYR A 182 2.96 13.98 1.97
N GLN A 183 2.35 15.01 2.55
CA GLN A 183 1.13 15.65 2.05
C GLN A 183 -0.02 14.66 1.82
N GLY A 184 -0.15 13.69 2.72
CA GLY A 184 -1.20 12.67 2.69
C GLY A 184 -2.56 13.21 3.16
N TYR A 185 -3.62 12.74 2.52
CA TYR A 185 -5.01 12.98 2.94
C TYR A 185 -5.51 11.72 3.64
N PHE A 186 -5.72 11.81 4.95
CA PHE A 186 -6.18 10.68 5.75
C PHE A 186 -7.62 10.89 6.16
N LYS A 187 -8.41 9.83 6.00
CA LYS A 187 -9.73 9.75 6.61
C LYS A 187 -9.81 8.40 7.29
N ASP A 188 -9.93 8.38 8.61
CA ASP A 188 -9.97 7.14 9.40
C ASP A 188 -8.70 6.27 9.21
N LEU A 189 -7.51 6.88 9.16
CA LEU A 189 -6.24 6.12 9.19
C LEU A 189 -5.98 5.55 10.59
N ARG A 190 -5.67 4.26 10.67
CA ARG A 190 -5.32 3.55 11.91
C ARG A 190 -3.94 2.91 11.79
N ILE A 191 -3.10 3.14 12.80
CA ILE A 191 -1.79 2.50 12.95
C ILE A 191 -1.77 1.88 14.36
N GLU A 192 -1.94 0.56 14.43
CA GLU A 192 -2.29 -0.13 15.67
C GLU A 192 -1.39 -1.35 15.94
N ASP A 193 -0.94 -1.56 17.19
CA ASP A 193 -0.23 -2.78 17.60
C ASP A 193 1.03 -3.11 16.76
N ASN A 194 1.76 -2.11 16.26
CA ASN A 194 2.98 -2.33 15.49
C ASN A 194 4.24 -2.20 16.35
N PHE A 195 5.29 -2.92 15.97
CA PHE A 195 6.63 -2.79 16.54
C PHE A 195 7.58 -2.11 15.54
N MET A 196 8.31 -1.09 15.97
CA MET A 196 9.23 -0.32 15.11
C MET A 196 10.57 -0.08 15.81
N GLU A 197 11.66 -0.37 15.12
CA GLU A 197 13.01 -0.30 15.70
C GLU A 197 14.04 0.37 14.77
N ASN A 198 14.94 1.18 15.35
CA ASN A 198 16.13 1.80 14.73
C ASN A 198 15.91 2.87 13.64
N TYR A 199 14.68 3.15 13.23
CA TYR A 199 14.38 4.10 12.14
C TYR A 199 14.84 5.55 12.39
N GLY A 200 15.04 6.29 11.30
CA GLY A 200 15.13 7.76 11.37
C GLY A 200 13.84 8.35 11.93
N TYR A 201 12.71 7.97 11.34
CA TYR A 201 11.38 8.30 11.82
C TYR A 201 10.57 7.02 11.94
N ALA A 202 10.07 6.65 13.12
CA ALA A 202 9.22 5.45 13.17
C ALA A 202 7.92 5.71 12.40
N ILE A 203 7.21 6.79 12.75
CA ILE A 203 6.02 7.25 12.04
C ILE A 203 6.24 8.68 11.55
N TYR A 204 6.24 8.88 10.23
CA TYR A 204 6.27 10.20 9.61
C TYR A 204 4.96 10.43 8.84
N LEU A 205 4.06 11.25 9.39
CA LEU A 205 2.80 11.63 8.75
C LEU A 205 2.71 13.15 8.63
N TYR A 206 3.12 13.65 7.47
CA TYR A 206 2.83 15.03 7.08
C TYR A 206 1.51 15.03 6.29
N GLY A 207 0.45 15.54 6.90
CA GLY A 207 -0.88 15.71 6.30
C GLY A 207 -0.94 16.81 5.24
N ASN A 208 -2.13 17.02 4.68
CA ASN A 208 -2.40 18.11 3.73
C ASN A 208 -3.56 18.98 4.24
N ASP A 209 -3.28 20.28 4.41
CA ASP A 209 -4.28 21.32 4.70
C ASP A 209 -5.16 21.09 5.95
N ARG A 210 -4.65 20.35 6.95
CA ARG A 210 -5.39 20.03 8.19
C ARG A 210 -6.76 19.40 7.91
N LEU A 211 -6.85 18.57 6.87
CA LEU A 211 -8.04 17.77 6.57
C LEU A 211 -7.92 16.33 7.06
N SER A 212 -6.70 15.94 7.45
CA SER A 212 -6.37 14.57 7.82
C SER A 212 -6.71 14.25 9.26
N ASP A 213 -7.25 13.05 9.50
CA ASP A 213 -7.38 12.45 10.82
C ASP A 213 -6.71 11.08 10.92
N CYS A 214 -6.23 10.75 12.12
CA CYS A 214 -5.64 9.45 12.37
C CYS A 214 -5.77 9.00 13.84
N VAL A 215 -5.73 7.69 14.01
CA VAL A 215 -5.60 7.00 15.29
C VAL A 215 -4.29 6.23 15.28
N ILE A 216 -3.45 6.47 16.28
CA ILE A 216 -2.20 5.74 16.47
C ILE A 216 -2.28 5.15 17.88
N GLU A 217 -2.40 3.82 17.97
CA GLU A 217 -2.68 3.14 19.23
C GLU A 217 -1.79 1.91 19.46
N ALA A 218 -1.37 1.69 20.71
CA ALA A 218 -0.69 0.47 21.15
C ALA A 218 0.60 0.10 20.39
N ASN A 219 1.25 1.06 19.72
CA ASN A 219 2.52 0.80 19.03
C ASN A 219 3.71 0.85 20.00
N GLU A 220 4.71 -0.01 19.76
CA GLU A 220 6.00 0.02 20.45
C GLU A 220 7.08 0.53 19.49
N ILE A 221 7.71 1.65 19.85
CA ILE A 221 8.77 2.31 19.10
C ILE A 221 10.04 2.35 19.95
N ASN A 222 11.11 1.75 19.43
CA ASN A 222 12.42 1.69 20.07
C ASN A 222 13.52 2.33 19.19
N ASP A 223 14.46 3.04 19.83
CA ASP A 223 15.72 3.55 19.22
C ASP A 223 15.57 4.43 17.95
N ALA A 224 14.37 4.92 17.69
CA ALA A 224 14.11 5.84 16.59
C ALA A 224 14.79 7.21 16.82
N TYR A 225 15.24 7.90 15.77
CA TYR A 225 15.72 9.28 15.94
C TYR A 225 14.56 10.21 16.29
N ILE A 226 13.47 10.12 15.52
CA ILE A 226 12.16 10.69 15.88
C ILE A 226 11.14 9.56 15.95
N GLY A 227 10.42 9.44 17.07
CA GLY A 227 9.40 8.39 17.22
C GLY A 227 8.19 8.66 16.32
N MET A 228 7.46 9.74 16.58
CA MET A 228 6.31 10.15 15.77
C MET A 228 6.48 11.60 15.30
N TYR A 229 6.34 11.85 14.01
CA TYR A 229 6.27 13.17 13.41
C TYR A 229 4.90 13.33 12.75
N LEU A 230 4.00 14.06 13.40
CA LEU A 230 2.63 14.29 12.93
C LEU A 230 2.47 15.78 12.69
N TYR A 231 2.31 16.18 11.44
CA TYR A 231 2.25 17.59 11.07
C TYR A 231 1.08 17.85 10.11
N GLU A 232 0.39 18.98 10.30
CA GLU A 232 -0.79 19.40 9.50
C GLU A 232 -1.98 18.42 9.52
N HIS A 233 -2.33 17.92 10.71
CA HIS A 233 -3.55 17.13 10.94
C HIS A 233 -4.66 17.97 11.58
N ASN A 234 -5.92 17.61 11.28
CA ASN A 234 -7.08 18.20 11.95
C ASN A 234 -7.27 17.64 13.35
N SER A 235 -7.18 16.31 13.46
CA SER A 235 -7.48 15.53 14.65
C SER A 235 -6.57 14.32 14.70
N VAL A 236 -5.95 14.09 15.86
CA VAL A 236 -5.06 12.95 16.09
C VAL A 236 -5.44 12.33 17.42
N VAL A 237 -5.63 11.01 17.42
CA VAL A 237 -5.84 10.22 18.64
C VAL A 237 -4.61 9.38 18.91
N LEU A 238 -3.95 9.61 20.05
CA LEU A 238 -2.77 8.88 20.48
C LEU A 238 -3.06 8.16 21.79
N ARG A 239 -3.00 6.83 21.79
CA ARG A 239 -3.36 6.01 22.95
C ARG A 239 -2.40 4.85 23.13
N SER A 240 -2.01 4.56 24.37
CA SER A 240 -1.27 3.33 24.71
C SER A 240 0.05 3.09 23.93
N ASN A 241 0.59 4.09 23.23
CA ASN A 241 1.87 3.94 22.53
C ASN A 241 3.03 4.03 23.52
N ARG A 242 4.06 3.20 23.30
CA ARG A 242 5.31 3.23 24.04
C ARG A 242 6.43 3.66 23.12
N ILE A 243 7.00 4.84 23.36
CA ILE A 243 8.18 5.34 22.64
C ILE A 243 9.33 5.42 23.64
N GLN A 244 10.42 4.71 23.37
CA GLN A 244 11.56 4.62 24.27
C GLN A 244 12.89 4.68 23.51
N ASN A 245 13.95 5.05 24.22
CA ASN A 245 15.31 5.17 23.67
C ASN A 245 15.43 6.06 22.43
N PHE A 246 14.48 6.99 22.24
CA PHE A 246 14.54 7.90 21.10
C PHE A 246 15.78 8.80 21.18
N ARG A 247 16.40 9.07 20.02
CA ARG A 247 17.71 9.77 19.96
C ARG A 247 17.60 11.28 19.79
N TYR A 248 16.43 11.81 19.41
CA TYR A 248 16.18 13.26 19.33
C TYR A 248 14.83 13.67 19.88
N ASN A 249 13.71 13.29 19.25
CA ASN A 249 12.36 13.59 19.76
C ASN A 249 11.51 12.33 19.83
N GLY A 250 10.86 12.08 20.96
CA GLY A 250 9.87 10.99 21.02
C GLY A 250 8.68 11.29 20.10
N MET A 251 8.15 12.51 20.18
CA MET A 251 7.02 12.96 19.38
C MET A 251 7.18 14.42 18.95
N TYR A 252 6.74 14.73 17.74
CA TYR A 252 6.59 16.07 17.18
C TYR A 252 5.16 16.20 16.65
N LEU A 253 4.40 17.16 17.18
CA LEU A 253 2.98 17.40 16.89
C LEU A 253 2.75 18.87 16.50
#